data_AF-A0A0J6SNX4-F1
#
_entry.id   AF-A0A0J6SNX4-F1
#
_cell.length_a   1.000
_cell.length_b   1.000
_cell.length_c   1.000
_cell.angle_alpha   90.00
_cell.angle_beta   90.00
_cell.angle_gamma   90.00
#
_symmetry.space_group_name_H-M   'P 1'
#
loop_
_entity.id
_entity.type
_entity.pdbx_description
1 polymer ?
#
loop_
_entity_poly.entity_id
_entity_poly.type
_entity_poly.pdbx_seq_one_letter_code
_entity_poly.pdbx_strand_id
1 'polypeptide(L)'
;MPNARTIGALVRSGIVTDAQVDAAALAYLAGPTAGSCKMAPGIFLDVAAAVEENQWARIFVTVPGFSFEQRRMAVRTAILLARPG
;
A
#
# COMPACT_ATOMS: atom_id res chain seq x y z
N MET A 1 17.64 15.79 0.03
CA MET A 1 16.44 16.43 0.64
C MET A 1 16.03 15.64 1.86
N PRO A 2 15.70 16.27 3.01
CA PRO A 2 15.53 15.56 4.26
C PRO A 2 14.12 14.93 4.35
N ASN A 3 14.07 13.61 4.59
CA ASN A 3 12.96 12.88 5.22
C ASN A 3 11.60 12.75 4.49
N ALA A 4 11.57 12.25 3.25
CA ALA A 4 10.34 11.62 2.76
C ALA A 4 10.15 10.27 3.49
N ARG A 5 9.54 10.28 4.68
CA ARG A 5 9.24 9.05 5.45
C ARG A 5 8.32 8.16 4.60
N THR A 6 8.71 6.91 4.37
CA THR A 6 7.82 5.91 3.77
C THR A 6 6.66 5.60 4.71
N ILE A 7 5.58 5.02 4.20
CA ILE A 7 4.50 4.51 5.06
C ILE A 7 5.05 3.52 6.09
N GLY A 8 6.00 2.67 5.72
CA GLY A 8 6.66 1.77 6.67
C GLY A 8 7.42 2.49 7.79
N ALA A 9 7.98 3.67 7.53
CA ALA A 9 8.56 4.51 8.58
C ALA A 9 7.47 5.13 9.48
N LEU A 10 6.32 5.51 8.92
CA LEU A 10 5.17 6.00 9.69
C LEU A 10 4.58 4.91 10.59
N VAL A 11 4.54 3.66 10.10
CA VAL A 11 4.14 2.49 10.89
C VAL A 11 5.06 2.26 12.06
N ARG A 12 6.38 2.30 11.84
CA ARG A 12 7.37 2.19 12.93
C ARG A 12 7.25 3.31 13.97
N SER A 13 6.77 4.49 13.57
CA SER A 13 6.50 5.61 14.49
C SER A 13 5.11 5.61 15.13
N GLY A 14 4.25 4.63 14.81
CA GLY A 14 2.88 4.54 15.33
C GLY A 14 1.90 5.57 14.76
N ILE A 15 2.29 6.34 13.74
CA ILE A 15 1.44 7.35 13.09
C ILE A 15 0.41 6.66 12.18
N VAL A 16 0.84 5.60 11.50
CA VAL A 16 -0.02 4.70 10.73
C VAL A 16 0.00 3.35 11.43
N THR A 17 -1.14 2.69 11.56
CA THR A 17 -1.22 1.37 12.19
C THR A 17 -1.11 0.28 11.15
N ASP A 18 -0.69 -0.90 11.61
CA ASP A 18 -0.67 -2.09 10.76
C ASP A 18 -2.05 -2.43 10.18
N ALA A 19 -3.10 -2.23 10.99
CA ALA A 19 -4.49 -2.41 10.58
C ALA A 19 -4.92 -1.43 9.50
N GLN A 20 -4.42 -0.18 9.51
CA GLN A 20 -4.70 0.80 8.45
C GLN A 20 -4.04 0.39 7.12
N VAL A 21 -2.82 -0.12 7.17
CA VAL A 21 -2.13 -0.66 5.98
C VAL A 21 -2.90 -1.86 5.43
N ASP A 22 -3.32 -2.78 6.30
CA ASP A 22 -4.10 -3.95 5.89
C ASP A 22 -5.47 -3.58 5.32
N ALA A 23 -6.18 -2.64 5.94
CA ALA A 23 -7.45 -2.14 5.43
C ALA A 23 -7.29 -1.55 4.03
N ALA A 24 -6.23 -0.78 3.77
CA ALA A 24 -5.95 -0.24 2.46
C ALA A 24 -5.61 -1.32 1.42
N ALA A 25 -4.83 -2.34 1.81
CA ALA A 25 -4.51 -3.46 0.93
C ALA A 25 -5.77 -4.26 0.55
N LEU A 26 -6.65 -4.52 1.52
CA LEU A 26 -7.92 -5.20 1.29
C LEU A 26 -8.87 -4.36 0.41
N ALA A 27 -8.96 -3.06 0.65
CA ALA A 27 -9.78 -2.16 -0.17
C ALA A 27 -9.33 -2.15 -1.63
N TYR A 28 -8.02 -2.07 -1.87
CA TYR A 28 -7.46 -2.16 -3.22
C TYR A 28 -7.79 -3.49 -3.91
N LEU A 29 -7.68 -4.61 -3.20
CA LEU A 29 -8.02 -5.92 -3.77
C LEU A 29 -9.52 -6.12 -4.01
N ALA A 30 -10.38 -5.47 -3.22
CA ALA A 30 -11.83 -5.52 -3.40
C ALA A 30 -12.29 -4.69 -4.61
N GLY A 31 -11.55 -3.62 -4.94
CA GLY A 31 -11.84 -2.76 -6.08
C GLY A 31 -10.68 -1.80 -6.32
N PRO A 32 -9.75 -2.12 -7.24
CA PRO A 32 -8.59 -1.27 -7.47
C PRO A 32 -9.04 0.02 -8.14
N THR A 33 -9.10 1.09 -7.35
CA THR A 33 -9.39 2.44 -7.82
C THR A 33 -8.14 3.30 -7.73
N ALA A 34 -7.88 4.04 -8.80
CA ALA A 34 -6.85 5.07 -8.80
C ALA A 34 -7.31 6.24 -7.92
N GLY A 35 -6.38 6.83 -7.16
CA GLY A 35 -6.64 7.99 -6.32
C GLY A 35 -6.16 7.85 -4.88
N SER A 36 -5.98 8.99 -4.24
CA SER A 36 -5.45 9.09 -2.87
C SER A 36 -6.43 8.50 -1.84
N CYS A 37 -6.04 7.39 -1.23
CA CYS A 37 -6.71 6.81 -0.08
C CYS A 37 -6.17 7.46 1.20
N LYS A 38 -7.08 7.84 2.12
CA LYS A 38 -6.69 8.33 3.45
C LYS A 38 -6.29 7.15 4.33
N MET A 39 -5.01 7.08 4.70
CA MET A 39 -4.48 6.03 5.59
C MET A 39 -4.66 6.38 7.07
N ALA A 40 -4.35 7.63 7.40
CA ALA A 40 -4.41 8.20 8.75
C ALA A 40 -4.73 9.70 8.66
N PRO A 41 -5.01 10.40 9.77
CA PRO A 41 -5.18 11.84 9.75
C PRO A 41 -3.98 12.56 9.12
N GLY A 42 -4.21 13.25 8.00
CA GLY A 42 -3.16 13.97 7.26
C GLY A 42 -2.21 13.10 6.42
N ILE A 43 -2.43 11.78 6.36
CA ILE A 43 -1.61 10.86 5.55
C ILE A 43 -2.47 10.26 4.45
N PHE A 44 -2.10 10.54 3.21
CA PHE A 44 -2.75 10.05 2.01
C PHE A 44 -1.77 9.21 1.19
N LEU A 45 -2.30 8.20 0.49
CA LEU A 45 -1.52 7.37 -0.41
C LEU A 45 -2.37 6.92 -1.59
N ASP A 46 -1.86 7.07 -2.80
CA ASP A 46 -2.41 6.37 -3.96
C ASP A 46 -1.88 4.92 -3.98
N VAL A 47 -2.74 3.97 -3.61
CA VAL A 47 -2.36 2.56 -3.53
C VAL A 47 -2.14 1.97 -4.92
N ALA A 48 -2.88 2.42 -5.93
CA ALA A 48 -2.70 1.95 -7.29
C ALA A 48 -1.34 2.40 -7.85
N ALA A 49 -0.97 3.67 -7.62
CA ALA A 49 0.35 4.18 -7.99
C ALA A 49 1.47 3.41 -7.25
N ALA A 50 1.31 3.17 -5.95
CA ALA A 50 2.27 2.39 -5.17
C ALA A 50 2.46 0.96 -5.69
N VAL A 51 1.37 0.31 -6.13
CA VAL A 51 1.41 -1.03 -6.72
C VAL A 51 2.06 -1.01 -8.11
N GLU A 52 1.78 -0.01 -8.94
CA GLU A 52 2.40 0.14 -10.26
C GLU A 52 3.91 0.40 -10.18
N GLU A 53 4.35 1.19 -9.19
CA GLU A 53 5.77 1.44 -8.93
C GLU A 53 6.50 0.21 -8.37
N ASN A 54 5.77 -0.78 -7.84
CA ASN A 54 6.33 -2.00 -7.28
C ASN A 54 6.14 -3.19 -8.24
N GLN A 55 7.20 -3.53 -9.00
CA GLN A 55 7.19 -4.64 -9.96
C GLN A 55 6.68 -5.97 -9.38
N TRP A 56 6.98 -6.25 -8.12
CA TRP A 56 6.60 -7.48 -7.46
C TRP A 56 5.10 -7.47 -7.13
N ALA A 57 4.60 -6.38 -6.56
CA ALA A 57 3.18 -6.21 -6.31
C ALA A 57 2.35 -6.29 -7.59
N ARG A 58 2.82 -5.64 -8.67
CA ARG A 58 2.15 -5.68 -9.96
C ARG A 58 2.00 -7.10 -10.50
N ILE A 59 3.04 -7.94 -10.44
CA ILE A 59 2.96 -9.34 -10.87
C ILE A 59 1.91 -10.10 -10.08
N PHE A 60 1.90 -9.95 -8.75
CA PHE A 60 1.00 -10.70 -7.88
C PHE A 60 -0.47 -10.34 -8.10
N VAL A 61 -0.77 -9.06 -8.38
CA VAL A 61 -2.16 -8.62 -8.57
C VAL A 61 -2.68 -8.89 -9.98
N THR A 62 -1.81 -8.90 -10.99
CA THR A 62 -2.20 -9.06 -12.42
C THR A 62 -2.20 -10.50 -12.89
N VAL A 63 -1.27 -11.33 -12.41
CA VAL A 63 -1.12 -12.72 -12.89
C VAL A 63 -2.12 -13.62 -12.17
N PRO A 64 -2.93 -14.42 -12.92
CA PRO A 64 -3.83 -15.39 -12.30
C PRO A 64 -3.04 -16.52 -11.62
N GLY A 65 -3.63 -17.13 -10.59
CA GLY A 65 -3.03 -18.27 -9.88
C GLY A 65 -2.42 -17.95 -8.51
N PHE A 66 -2.17 -16.68 -8.19
CA PHE A 66 -1.81 -16.27 -6.83
C PHE A 66 -3.00 -16.25 -5.89
N SER A 67 -2.82 -16.79 -4.68
CA SER A 67 -3.84 -16.79 -3.63
C SER A 67 -4.14 -15.38 -3.14
N PHE A 68 -5.31 -15.20 -2.51
CA PHE A 68 -5.70 -13.92 -1.94
C PHE A 68 -4.65 -13.38 -0.94
N GLU A 69 -4.13 -14.25 -0.07
CA GLU A 69 -3.10 -13.87 0.91
C GLU A 69 -1.78 -13.44 0.23
N GLN A 70 -1.37 -14.11 -0.85
CA GLN A 70 -0.19 -13.73 -1.61
C GLN A 70 -0.36 -12.34 -2.24
N ARG A 71 -1.53 -12.07 -2.83
CA ARG A 71 -1.86 -10.75 -3.39
C ARG A 71 -1.88 -9.68 -2.31
N ARG A 72 -2.52 -9.97 -1.18
CA ARG A 72 -2.62 -9.07 -0.01
C ARG A 72 -1.24 -8.69 0.48
N MET A 73 -0.34 -9.66 0.59
CA MET A 73 1.01 -9.42 1.05
C MET A 73 1.82 -8.56 0.07
N ALA A 74 1.67 -8.80 -1.23
CA ALA A 74 2.36 -8.02 -2.24
C ALA A 74 1.90 -6.55 -2.23
N VAL A 75 0.59 -6.30 -2.15
CA VAL A 75 0.02 -4.95 -2.02
C VAL A 75 0.47 -4.27 -0.72
N ARG A 76 0.46 -5.00 0.40
CA ARG A 76 0.95 -4.47 1.69
C ARG A 76 2.42 -4.05 1.60
N THR A 77 3.27 -4.85 0.95
CA THR A 77 4.67 -4.51 0.73
C THR A 77 4.81 -3.25 -0.12
N ALA A 78 4.03 -3.11 -1.20
CA ALA A 78 4.03 -1.89 -2.00
C ALA A 78 3.67 -0.65 -1.16
N ILE A 79 2.60 -0.73 -0.37
CA ILE A 79 2.17 0.36 0.52
C ILE A 79 3.29 0.74 1.49
N LEU A 80 3.94 -0.21 2.17
CA LEU A 80 4.98 0.06 3.15
C LEU A 80 6.23 0.74 2.55
N LEU A 81 6.53 0.46 1.29
CA LEU A 81 7.66 1.05 0.56
C LEU A 81 7.33 2.41 -0.05
N ALA A 82 6.04 2.68 -0.26
CA ALA A 82 5.59 3.92 -0.87
C ALA A 82 5.80 5.14 0.03
N ARG A 83 5.81 6.30 -0.61
CA ARG A 83 5.84 7.60 0.05
C ARG A 83 4.40 8.15 0.14
N PRO A 84 4.04 8.80 1.25
CA PRO A 84 2.80 9.56 1.33
C PRO A 84 2.73 10.60 0.20
N GLY A 85 1.52 10.80 -0.34
CA GLY A 85 1.19 11.85 -1.30
C GLY A 85 0.87 13.19 -0.65
#